data_AF-A0A936KWY9-F1
#
_entry.id   AF-A0A936KWY9-F1
#
_cell.length_a   1.000
_cell.length_b   1.000
_cell.length_c   1.000
_cell.angle_alpha   90.00
_cell.angle_beta   90.00
_cell.angle_gamma   90.00
#
_symmetry.space_group_name_H-M   'P 1'
#
loop_
_entity.id
_entity.type
_entity.pdbx_description
1 polymer ?
#
loop_
_entity_poly.entity_id
_entity_poly.type
_entity_poly.pdbx_seq_one_letter_code
_entity_poly.pdbx_strand_id
1 'polypeptide(L)'
;MYYGFIIVFMLYRCNKIDNKTDKTIDVELKANELYKYNTRISGDEEGVGISSQASHYTISEVIRDSTANYTCVYNYKPELNYTGTDQVELKLSTGSDGGSPSTNIEYIKIKFNITE
;
A
#
# COMPACT_ATOMS: atom_id res chain seq x y z
N MET A 1 -20.03 48.95 10.71
CA MET A 1 -19.98 48.38 9.35
C MET A 1 -19.21 47.08 9.41
N TYR A 2 -19.91 45.94 9.41
CA TYR A 2 -19.28 44.62 9.34
C TYR A 2 -19.08 44.26 7.87
N TYR A 3 -17.83 44.17 7.41
CA TYR A 3 -17.51 43.60 6.11
C TYR A 3 -17.49 42.07 6.25
N GLY A 4 -18.51 41.41 5.69
CA GLY A 4 -18.53 39.96 5.54
C GLY A 4 -17.63 39.55 4.38
N PHE A 5 -16.56 38.83 4.65
CA PHE A 5 -15.68 38.22 3.66
C PHE A 5 -16.17 36.79 3.39
N ILE A 6 -16.84 36.55 2.26
CA ILE A 6 -17.27 35.21 1.85
C ILE A 6 -16.13 34.56 1.09
N ILE A 7 -15.49 33.57 1.70
CA ILE A 7 -14.53 32.67 1.03
C ILE A 7 -15.33 31.51 0.44
N VAL A 8 -15.44 31.49 -0.89
CA VAL A 8 -15.99 30.36 -1.64
C VAL A 8 -14.90 29.29 -1.75
N PHE A 9 -15.01 28.24 -0.94
CA PHE A 9 -14.21 27.03 -1.09
C PHE A 9 -14.71 26.23 -2.30
N MET A 10 -14.01 26.33 -3.44
CA MET A 10 -14.17 25.39 -4.55
C MET A 10 -13.66 24.01 -4.12
N LEU A 11 -14.57 23.08 -3.83
CA LEU A 11 -14.25 21.66 -3.70
C LEU A 11 -14.03 21.07 -5.10
N TYR A 12 -12.79 21.11 -5.56
CA TYR A 12 -12.39 20.31 -6.72
C TYR A 12 -12.43 18.83 -6.33
N ARG A 13 -13.50 18.12 -6.70
CA ARG A 13 -13.48 16.66 -6.76
C ARG A 13 -12.64 16.23 -7.95
N CYS A 14 -11.39 15.83 -7.69
CA CYS A 14 -10.60 15.09 -8.66
C CYS A 14 -11.13 13.66 -8.71
N ASN A 15 -12.00 13.36 -9.68
CA ASN A 15 -12.36 11.98 -9.99
C ASN A 15 -11.30 11.43 -10.95
N LYS A 16 -10.27 10.75 -10.41
CA LYS A 16 -9.45 9.88 -11.23
C LYS A 16 -10.21 8.58 -11.44
N ILE A 17 -10.56 8.31 -12.70
CA ILE A 17 -11.07 7.01 -13.12
C ILE A 17 -9.83 6.15 -13.32
N ASP A 18 -9.43 5.43 -12.27
CA ASP A 18 -8.33 4.47 -12.35
C ASP A 18 -8.92 3.13 -12.84
N ASN A 19 -8.45 2.66 -14.01
CA ASN A 19 -8.70 1.29 -14.47
C ASN A 19 -7.95 0.35 -13.52
N LYS A 20 -8.62 0.01 -12.42
CA LYS A 20 -8.05 -0.72 -11.29
C LYS A 20 -8.00 -2.21 -11.61
N THR A 21 -6.80 -2.72 -11.93
CA THR A 21 -6.55 -4.16 -11.87
C THR A 21 -6.29 -4.50 -10.40
N ASP A 22 -7.32 -4.94 -9.69
CA ASP A 22 -7.25 -5.30 -8.27
C ASP A 22 -6.82 -6.77 -8.13
N LYS A 23 -5.54 -7.03 -7.83
CA LYS A 23 -5.09 -8.37 -7.42
C LYS A 23 -5.40 -8.57 -5.95
N THR A 24 -6.08 -9.66 -5.59
CA THR A 24 -6.29 -10.05 -4.19
C THR A 24 -5.41 -11.25 -3.86
N ILE A 25 -4.77 -11.22 -2.69
CA ILE A 25 -3.95 -12.31 -2.14
C ILE A 25 -4.51 -12.63 -0.75
N ASP A 26 -4.97 -13.86 -0.57
CA ASP A 26 -5.39 -14.37 0.73
C ASP A 26 -4.21 -15.12 1.38
N VAL A 27 -3.90 -14.77 2.63
CA VAL A 27 -2.76 -15.28 3.39
C VAL A 27 -3.26 -15.83 4.72
N GLU A 28 -2.99 -17.11 4.96
CA GLU A 28 -3.09 -17.70 6.30
C GLU A 28 -1.77 -17.46 7.04
N LEU A 29 -1.85 -16.93 8.26
CA LEU A 29 -0.68 -16.51 9.04
C LEU A 29 -0.88 -16.93 10.50
N LYS A 30 0.17 -17.36 11.19
CA LYS A 30 0.08 -17.55 12.64
C LYS A 30 0.27 -16.25 13.39
N ALA A 31 -0.30 -16.17 14.59
CA ALA A 31 -0.08 -15.07 15.50
C ALA A 31 1.42 -14.87 15.71
N ASN A 32 1.87 -13.61 15.74
CA ASN A 32 3.26 -13.21 15.90
C ASN A 32 4.22 -13.56 14.76
N GLU A 33 3.75 -14.21 13.69
CA GLU A 33 4.55 -14.56 12.53
C GLU A 33 4.81 -13.32 11.65
N LEU A 34 6.01 -13.25 11.07
CA LEU A 34 6.38 -12.22 10.10
C LEU A 34 6.09 -12.74 8.68
N TYR A 35 5.14 -12.11 8.01
CA TYR A 35 4.89 -12.30 6.60
C TYR A 35 5.75 -11.35 5.75
N LYS A 36 6.25 -11.86 4.62
CA LYS A 36 6.98 -11.07 3.63
C LYS A 36 6.40 -11.29 2.23
N TYR A 37 6.08 -10.22 1.53
CA TYR A 37 5.64 -10.25 0.14
C TYR A 37 6.64 -9.52 -0.76
N ASN A 38 7.31 -10.26 -1.64
CA ASN A 38 8.16 -9.68 -2.67
C ASN A 38 7.30 -9.20 -3.84
N THR A 39 7.26 -7.88 -4.05
CA THR A 39 6.44 -7.25 -5.11
C THR A 39 7.04 -7.38 -6.50
N ARG A 40 8.32 -7.79 -6.60
CA ARG A 40 9.16 -7.82 -7.80
C ARG A 40 9.41 -6.46 -8.45
N ILE A 41 9.01 -5.37 -7.79
CA ILE A 41 9.28 -4.01 -8.25
C ILE A 41 10.68 -3.58 -7.78
N SER A 42 11.54 -3.23 -8.72
CA SER A 42 12.90 -2.70 -8.51
C SER A 42 13.13 -1.51 -9.44
N GLY A 43 14.25 -0.79 -9.28
CA GLY A 43 14.52 0.45 -10.04
C GLY A 43 14.23 1.69 -9.21
N ASP A 44 14.90 2.79 -9.52
CA ASP A 44 14.86 4.05 -8.79
C ASP A 44 13.71 4.98 -9.23
N GLU A 45 13.14 4.77 -10.42
CA GLU A 45 11.94 5.46 -10.90
C GLU A 45 10.63 4.73 -10.52
N GLU A 46 10.77 3.52 -9.99
CA GLU A 46 9.69 2.58 -9.72
C GLU A 46 9.37 2.56 -8.23
N GLY A 47 8.13 2.25 -7.83
CA GLY A 47 7.77 2.34 -6.41
C GLY A 47 6.59 1.50 -5.97
N VAL A 48 6.60 1.17 -4.67
CA VAL A 48 5.47 0.56 -3.98
C VAL A 48 5.17 1.36 -2.73
N GLY A 49 3.91 1.76 -2.57
CA GLY A 49 3.41 2.45 -1.39
C GLY A 49 2.21 1.71 -0.79
N ILE A 50 1.90 2.00 0.47
CA ILE A 50 0.68 1.53 1.11
C ILE A 50 -0.44 2.53 0.80
N SER A 51 -1.47 2.11 0.07
CA SER A 51 -2.65 2.94 -0.21
C SER A 51 -3.72 2.84 0.87
N SER A 52 -3.82 1.69 1.54
CA SER A 52 -4.65 1.49 2.73
C SER A 52 -3.87 0.69 3.76
N GLN A 53 -3.70 1.26 4.95
CA GLN A 53 -2.93 0.65 6.01
C GLN A 53 -3.71 -0.48 6.71
N ALA A 54 -2.98 -1.50 7.17
CA ALA A 54 -3.50 -2.54 8.05
C ALA A 54 -4.00 -1.96 9.39
N SER A 55 -4.89 -2.67 10.09
CA SER A 55 -5.47 -2.18 11.35
C SER A 55 -4.91 -2.85 12.59
N HIS A 56 -4.34 -4.06 12.47
CA HIS A 56 -3.87 -4.87 13.59
C HIS A 56 -2.45 -5.33 13.38
N TYR A 57 -1.52 -4.37 13.30
CA TYR A 57 -0.12 -4.64 12.97
C TYR A 57 0.87 -4.11 14.01
N THR A 58 1.93 -4.87 14.22
CA THR A 58 3.19 -4.37 14.79
C THR A 58 4.13 -3.88 13.68
N ILE A 59 4.11 -4.54 12.52
CA ILE A 59 4.90 -4.17 11.34
C ILE A 59 3.94 -4.13 10.14
N SER A 60 3.94 -3.03 9.41
CA SER A 60 3.26 -2.86 8.13
C SER A 60 4.00 -1.81 7.32
N GLU A 61 5.02 -2.26 6.60
CA GLU A 61 5.96 -1.38 5.91
C GLU A 61 6.43 -1.98 4.57
N VAL A 62 6.84 -1.10 3.67
CA VAL A 62 7.52 -1.49 2.43
C VAL A 62 8.99 -1.09 2.57
N ILE A 63 9.89 -2.05 2.40
CA ILE A 63 11.33 -1.83 2.43
C ILE A 63 11.95 -2.14 1.06
N ARG A 64 13.10 -1.53 0.77
CA ARG A 64 14.00 -1.95 -0.31
C ARG A 64 14.96 -2.99 0.25
N ASP A 65 14.79 -4.25 -0.13
CA ASP A 65 15.63 -5.34 0.38
C ASP A 65 16.87 -5.52 -0.51
N SER A 66 18.05 -5.18 0.01
CA SER A 66 19.32 -5.32 -0.69
C SER A 66 19.71 -6.77 -0.96
N THR A 67 19.18 -7.72 -0.18
CA THR A 67 19.39 -9.17 -0.40
C THR A 67 18.49 -9.71 -1.51
N ALA A 68 17.44 -8.98 -1.87
CA ALA A 68 16.49 -9.31 -2.94
C ALA A 68 16.63 -8.34 -4.14
N ASN A 69 17.87 -7.98 -4.50
CA ASN A 69 18.17 -7.09 -5.63
C ASN A 69 17.44 -5.73 -5.56
N TYR A 70 17.37 -5.13 -4.36
CA TYR A 70 16.67 -3.85 -4.11
C TYR A 70 15.19 -3.85 -4.54
N THR A 71 14.56 -5.03 -4.55
CA THR A 71 13.11 -5.13 -4.76
C THR A 71 12.37 -4.56 -3.56
N CYS A 72 11.21 -3.95 -3.82
CA CYS A 72 10.26 -3.57 -2.79
C CYS A 72 9.65 -4.83 -2.16
N VAL A 73 9.91 -5.03 -0.88
CA VAL A 73 9.34 -6.12 -0.07
C VAL A 73 8.40 -5.49 0.94
N TYR A 74 7.15 -5.95 0.95
CA TYR A 74 6.20 -5.59 1.98
C TYR A 74 6.33 -6.57 3.16
N ASN A 75 6.52 -6.03 4.36
CA ASN A 75 6.60 -6.78 5.61
C ASN A 75 5.33 -6.55 6.42
N TYR A 76 4.73 -7.64 6.90
CA TYR A 76 3.60 -7.60 7.80
C TYR A 76 3.84 -8.49 9.02
N LYS A 77 3.59 -7.95 10.21
CA LYS A 77 3.51 -8.72 11.45
C LYS A 77 2.29 -8.24 12.22
N PRO A 78 1.37 -9.13 12.62
CA PRO A 78 0.20 -8.73 13.38
C PRO A 78 0.60 -8.18 14.76
N GLU A 79 -0.35 -7.55 15.46
CA GLU A 79 -0.23 -7.25 16.88
C GLU A 79 0.06 -8.52 17.70
N LEU A 80 0.71 -8.38 18.84
CA LEU A 80 1.10 -9.51 19.69
C LEU A 80 -0.12 -10.35 20.08
N ASN A 81 -0.09 -11.64 19.75
CA ASN A 81 -1.17 -12.62 19.99
C ASN A 81 -2.52 -12.27 19.34
N TYR A 82 -2.53 -11.35 18.37
CA TYR A 82 -3.74 -11.06 17.61
C TYR A 82 -4.17 -12.27 16.79
N THR A 83 -5.47 -12.55 16.80
CA THR A 83 -6.14 -13.53 15.94
C THR A 83 -7.35 -12.86 15.32
N GLY A 84 -7.72 -13.27 14.11
CA GLY A 84 -8.78 -12.63 13.33
C GLY A 84 -8.30 -12.26 11.93
N THR A 85 -8.94 -11.25 11.34
CA THR A 85 -8.64 -10.86 9.96
C THR A 85 -8.11 -9.44 9.89
N ASP A 86 -7.10 -9.24 9.05
CA ASP A 86 -6.56 -7.92 8.75
C ASP A 86 -6.36 -7.76 7.24
N GLN A 87 -6.14 -6.55 6.76
CA GLN A 87 -5.89 -6.32 5.35
C GLN A 87 -5.04 -5.08 5.11
N VAL A 88 -4.24 -5.13 4.05
CA VAL A 88 -3.50 -3.98 3.53
C VAL A 88 -3.80 -3.83 2.04
N GLU A 89 -3.76 -2.60 1.54
CA GLU A 89 -3.72 -2.34 0.10
C GLU A 89 -2.39 -1.66 -0.26
N LEU A 90 -1.70 -2.25 -1.24
CA LEU A 90 -0.47 -1.73 -1.81
C LEU A 90 -0.78 -1.13 -3.18
N LYS A 91 -0.17 0.03 -3.46
CA LYS A 91 -0.13 0.66 -4.77
C LYS A 91 1.24 0.43 -5.39
N LEU A 92 1.29 -0.27 -6.51
CA LEU A 92 2.48 -0.45 -7.33
C LEU A 92 2.45 0.61 -8.43
N SER A 93 3.55 1.31 -8.62
CA SER A 93 3.69 2.38 -9.61
C SER A 93 4.93 2.12 -10.46
N THR A 94 4.72 1.86 -11.76
CA THR A 94 5.77 1.47 -12.70
C THR A 94 5.70 2.23 -14.03
N GLY A 95 6.76 2.17 -14.82
CA GLY A 95 6.84 2.81 -16.14
C GLY A 95 6.99 4.32 -16.07
N SER A 96 7.72 4.80 -15.07
CA SER A 96 8.19 6.19 -14.99
C SER A 96 9.47 6.34 -15.81
N ASP A 97 9.70 7.52 -16.38
CA ASP A 97 10.94 7.92 -17.05
C ASP A 97 11.83 8.82 -16.17
N GLY A 98 11.48 8.95 -14.88
CA GLY A 98 12.15 9.82 -13.92
C GLY A 98 11.77 11.30 -14.02
N GLY A 99 11.12 11.73 -15.11
CA GLY A 99 10.63 13.10 -15.31
C GLY A 99 9.11 13.24 -15.26
N SER A 100 8.38 12.13 -15.42
CA SER A 100 6.93 12.07 -15.53
C SER A 100 6.33 11.14 -14.46
N PRO A 101 5.03 11.28 -14.14
CA PRO A 101 4.34 10.29 -13.29
C PRO A 101 4.37 8.89 -13.92
N SER A 102 4.35 7.85 -13.07
CA SER A 102 4.24 6.45 -13.49
C SER A 102 3.01 6.23 -14.38
N THR A 103 3.19 5.48 -15.46
CA THR A 103 2.16 5.19 -16.46
C THR A 103 1.35 3.93 -16.14
N ASN A 104 1.92 3.01 -15.36
CA ASN A 104 1.30 1.76 -14.95
C ASN A 104 1.04 1.81 -13.44
N ILE A 105 -0.23 1.78 -13.04
CA ILE A 105 -0.65 1.74 -11.64
C ILE A 105 -1.43 0.45 -11.40
N GLU A 106 -0.97 -0.35 -10.44
CA GLU A 106 -1.65 -1.57 -9.99
C GLU A 106 -1.93 -1.51 -8.49
N TYR A 107 -3.00 -2.17 -8.07
CA TYR A 107 -3.36 -2.29 -6.66
C TYR A 107 -3.39 -3.76 -6.25
N ILE A 108 -2.73 -4.05 -5.12
CA ILE A 108 -2.72 -5.38 -4.52
C ILE A 108 -3.37 -5.27 -3.14
N LYS A 109 -4.45 -6.02 -2.94
CA LYS A 109 -5.06 -6.21 -1.63
C LYS A 109 -4.56 -7.52 -1.04
N ILE A 110 -3.89 -7.45 0.10
CA ILE A 110 -3.47 -8.64 0.84
C ILE A 110 -4.41 -8.76 2.05
N LYS A 111 -5.10 -9.90 2.14
CA LYS A 111 -5.99 -10.24 3.25
C LYS A 111 -5.32 -11.29 4.11
N PHE A 112 -5.24 -11.02 5.40
CA PHE A 112 -4.66 -11.91 6.38
C PHE A 112 -5.78 -12.60 7.15
N ASN A 113 -5.70 -13.92 7.26
CA ASN A 113 -6.44 -14.73 8.22
C ASN A 113 -5.44 -15.22 9.27
N ILE A 114 -5.45 -14.60 10.45
CA ILE A 114 -4.48 -14.83 11.50
C ILE A 114 -5.06 -15.78 12.54
N THR A 115 -4.41 -16.93 12.69
CA THR A 115 -4.78 -17.98 13.66
C THR A 115 -3.74 -18.08 14.77
N GLU A 116 -4.04 -18.78 15.85
CA GLU A 116 -3.08 -19.08 16.92
C GLU A 116 -1.81 -19.79 16.43
#